data_AF-A0A2T1D9G4-F1
#
_entry.id   AF-A0A2T1D9G4-F1
#
_cell.length_a   1.000
_cell.length_b   1.000
_cell.length_c   1.000
_cell.angle_alpha   90.00
_cell.angle_beta   90.00
_cell.angle_gamma   90.00
#
_symmetry.space_group_name_H-M   'P 1'
#
loop_
_entity.id
_entity.type
_entity.pdbx_description
1 polymer ?
#
loop_
_entity_poly.entity_id
_entity_poly.type
_entity_poly.pdbx_seq_one_letter_code
_entity_poly.pdbx_strand_id
1 'polypeptide(L)'
;MEALNNQSQLAQQNAAGIADPTLGTANSNASTSQSKGSLEQDVTLERSLNESLAPDERETIVATPDDHDHAPVFGKFQTHIELDQVASARGLDASKLTREDSFRDNLGSKGDYLNPKGGNNVVIGSGDSDVIRGTGRGFNTITTGTGKDTVILGKETTNRVLDFDASSDRFVISGVNPKNIIIAQGKNPGKGGLDQPLDSVNNALVIDKKTEHILASLPFVKASDLSEKNFALNSREANQSLANLKQEGFKSQKGDGKLTGTLGHDRLVGGSGDDFLYVGNDGFKTVTAKGTGPAEFPFANDSPGTTELNSELKDGVLKINGAYKNFDAFPLFSQGETTIDPNAKILNGSDPVSLVNNFLKVPKDVEGNLLSGTHLHFSPSGDSRGNFADATVVRFLTNTPTDAKSGTISAEFELTPTEQAAFLAGDLYANLHTNIDGDGDGRAGFPTGENRINFNKDVVKFA
;
A
#
# COMPACT_ATOMS: atom_id res chain seq x y z
N MET A 1 19.70 -88.38 8.70
CA MET A 1 18.97 -88.95 9.84
C MET A 1 18.17 -87.79 10.45
N GLU A 2 17.05 -87.37 9.86
CA GLU A 2 15.71 -88.04 9.88
C GLU A 2 15.01 -87.83 11.24
N ALA A 3 13.68 -87.62 11.38
CA ALA A 3 12.52 -87.42 10.48
C ALA A 3 11.28 -87.08 11.38
N LEU A 4 10.08 -86.63 10.99
CA LEU A 4 9.41 -85.89 9.88
C LEU A 4 8.05 -85.44 10.52
N ASN A 5 7.56 -84.19 10.50
CA ASN A 5 7.15 -83.26 9.43
C ASN A 5 5.80 -83.56 8.72
N ASN A 6 5.14 -82.50 8.24
CA ASN A 6 3.90 -82.37 7.43
C ASN A 6 2.55 -82.45 8.17
N GLN A 7 1.64 -81.47 8.07
CA GLN A 7 1.02 -80.73 6.93
C GLN A 7 -0.18 -81.46 6.28
N SER A 8 -1.28 -80.73 6.05
CA SER A 8 -2.01 -80.56 4.76
C SER A 8 -3.45 -80.00 5.02
N GLN A 9 -3.85 -78.84 4.45
CA GLN A 9 -4.56 -78.63 3.15
C GLN A 9 -6.10 -78.94 3.21
N LEU A 10 -7.02 -78.35 2.42
CA LEU A 10 -6.98 -77.36 1.31
C LEU A 10 -8.41 -76.81 1.01
N ALA A 11 -8.49 -75.73 0.21
CA ALA A 11 -9.48 -75.50 -0.87
C ALA A 11 -10.98 -75.14 -0.56
N GLN A 12 -11.73 -74.37 -1.38
CA GLN A 12 -11.40 -73.52 -2.57
C GLN A 12 -12.55 -72.56 -2.99
N GLN A 13 -12.19 -71.34 -3.44
CA GLN A 13 -12.62 -70.61 -4.68
C GLN A 13 -14.12 -70.48 -5.06
N ASN A 14 -14.71 -69.30 -5.31
CA ASN A 14 -14.46 -68.17 -6.26
C ASN A 14 -15.35 -68.22 -7.53
N ALA A 15 -16.07 -67.12 -7.82
CA ALA A 15 -16.44 -66.65 -9.17
C ALA A 15 -16.79 -65.14 -9.12
N ALA A 16 -16.59 -64.40 -10.23
CA ALA A 16 -16.73 -62.93 -10.31
C ALA A 16 -17.63 -62.50 -11.49
N GLY A 17 -18.18 -61.26 -11.48
CA GLY A 17 -18.98 -60.74 -12.62
C GLY A 17 -19.66 -59.35 -12.50
N ILE A 18 -18.88 -58.27 -12.63
CA ILE A 18 -19.11 -57.02 -13.43
C ILE A 18 -20.43 -56.18 -13.32
N ALA A 19 -20.26 -54.88 -12.99
CA ALA A 19 -21.06 -53.64 -13.27
C ALA A 19 -22.53 -53.55 -12.80
N ASP A 20 -23.15 -52.38 -12.54
CA ASP A 20 -22.87 -50.97 -12.88
C ASP A 20 -23.38 -50.02 -11.74
N PRO A 21 -22.92 -48.76 -11.58
CA PRO A 21 -23.18 -47.94 -10.38
C PRO A 21 -24.24 -46.84 -10.56
N THR A 22 -24.98 -46.52 -9.50
CA THR A 22 -25.51 -45.15 -9.27
C THR A 22 -25.87 -44.91 -7.80
N LEU A 23 -25.46 -43.75 -7.30
CA LEU A 23 -26.06 -43.03 -6.16
C LEU A 23 -26.14 -43.77 -4.81
N GLY A 24 -24.99 -43.92 -4.15
CA GLY A 24 -24.89 -44.17 -2.70
C GLY A 24 -24.31 -42.95 -1.97
N THR A 25 -25.12 -42.24 -1.20
CA THR A 25 -24.70 -41.16 -0.30
C THR A 25 -23.71 -41.65 0.77
N ALA A 26 -22.53 -41.03 0.89
CA ALA A 26 -21.62 -41.31 2.00
C ALA A 26 -20.69 -40.14 2.39
N ASN A 27 -20.78 -39.78 3.67
CA ASN A 27 -19.72 -39.25 4.54
C ASN A 27 -18.99 -37.96 4.17
N SER A 28 -19.53 -36.87 4.69
CA SER A 28 -18.75 -35.81 5.33
C SER A 28 -17.83 -36.39 6.43
N ASN A 29 -16.55 -36.58 6.13
CA ASN A 29 -15.48 -36.77 7.11
C ASN A 29 -14.11 -36.50 6.46
N ALA A 30 -13.91 -35.27 5.97
CA ALA A 30 -12.59 -34.76 5.61
C ALA A 30 -11.86 -34.35 6.90
N SER A 31 -11.11 -35.29 7.49
CA SER A 31 -10.30 -35.08 8.69
C SER A 31 -9.29 -33.94 8.50
N THR A 32 -9.36 -32.93 9.37
CA THR A 32 -8.37 -31.85 9.50
C THR A 32 -7.09 -32.36 10.17
N SER A 33 -6.39 -33.30 9.54
CA SER A 33 -5.07 -33.76 9.98
C SER A 33 -3.99 -32.73 9.61
N GLN A 34 -3.90 -31.64 10.36
CA GLN A 34 -2.78 -30.72 10.32
C GLN A 34 -1.47 -31.47 10.58
N SER A 35 -0.49 -31.38 9.67
CA SER A 35 0.81 -32.01 9.87
C SER A 35 1.67 -31.17 10.81
N LYS A 36 1.71 -31.54 12.10
CA LYS A 36 2.51 -30.87 13.14
C LYS A 36 3.96 -30.60 12.72
N GLY A 37 4.59 -31.54 12.00
CA GLY A 37 5.94 -31.38 11.48
C GLY A 37 6.15 -30.23 10.47
N SER A 38 5.10 -29.69 9.84
CA SER A 38 5.23 -28.48 9.00
C SER A 38 5.30 -27.19 9.84
N LEU A 39 4.56 -27.12 10.95
CA LEU A 39 4.61 -26.00 11.90
C LEU A 39 5.97 -25.93 12.59
N GLU A 40 6.49 -27.08 13.04
CA GLU A 40 7.82 -27.17 13.67
C GLU A 40 8.96 -26.74 12.72
N GLN A 41 8.85 -27.04 11.42
CA GLN A 41 9.81 -26.60 10.41
C GLN A 41 9.77 -25.08 10.20
N ASP A 42 8.58 -24.48 10.07
CA ASP A 42 8.43 -23.03 9.87
C ASP A 42 8.98 -22.24 11.08
N VAL A 43 8.74 -22.71 12.31
CA VAL A 43 9.28 -22.08 13.55
C VAL A 43 10.79 -22.25 13.68
N THR A 44 11.33 -23.40 13.26
CA THR A 44 12.78 -23.65 13.28
C THR A 44 13.52 -22.78 12.26
N LEU A 45 12.95 -22.60 11.07
CA LEU A 45 13.49 -21.71 10.03
C LEU A 45 13.50 -20.25 10.50
N GLU A 46 12.38 -19.77 11.04
CA GLU A 46 12.23 -18.43 11.57
C GLU A 46 13.25 -18.12 12.68
N ARG A 47 13.44 -19.05 13.63
CA ARG A 47 14.46 -18.92 14.69
C ARG A 47 15.87 -18.81 14.11
N SER A 48 16.22 -19.67 13.14
CA SER A 48 17.53 -19.63 12.46
C SER A 48 17.79 -18.31 11.73
N LEU A 49 16.76 -17.76 11.07
CA LEU A 49 16.84 -16.46 10.40
C LEU A 49 16.98 -15.32 11.41
N ASN A 50 16.22 -15.31 12.51
CA ASN A 50 16.35 -14.30 13.56
C ASN A 50 17.73 -14.36 14.26
N GLU A 51 18.25 -15.55 14.56
CA GLU A 51 19.61 -15.72 15.10
C GLU A 51 20.71 -15.18 14.17
N SER A 52 20.44 -15.10 12.87
CA SER A 52 21.36 -14.52 11.89
C SER A 52 21.39 -12.99 11.84
N LEU A 53 20.43 -12.32 12.49
CA LEU A 53 20.36 -10.85 12.57
C LEU A 53 21.40 -10.26 13.54
N ALA A 54 21.73 -8.99 13.31
CA ALA A 54 22.52 -8.17 14.24
C ALA A 54 21.85 -8.13 15.63
N PRO A 55 22.62 -8.11 16.74
CA PRO A 55 22.05 -8.27 18.08
C PRO A 55 21.01 -7.23 18.51
N ASP A 56 21.03 -6.02 17.96
CA ASP A 56 20.04 -4.95 18.20
C ASP A 56 18.75 -5.11 17.39
N GLU A 57 18.78 -5.91 16.33
CA GLU A 57 17.65 -6.17 15.44
C GLU A 57 16.87 -7.43 15.81
N ARG A 58 17.48 -8.34 16.57
CA ARG A 58 16.87 -9.61 16.96
C ARG A 58 15.54 -9.42 17.68
N GLU A 59 14.57 -10.23 17.28
CA GLU A 59 13.21 -10.24 17.79
C GLU A 59 13.01 -11.35 18.83
N THR A 60 12.03 -11.19 19.73
CA THR A 60 11.65 -12.24 20.67
C THR A 60 10.62 -13.16 20.02
N ILE A 61 11.08 -14.31 19.51
CA ILE A 61 10.21 -15.35 18.97
C ILE A 61 9.61 -16.16 20.12
N VAL A 62 8.28 -16.24 20.17
CA VAL A 62 7.54 -17.02 21.17
C VAL A 62 7.82 -18.52 20.95
N ALA A 63 8.11 -19.25 22.03
CA ALA A 63 8.56 -20.65 21.93
C ALA A 63 7.45 -21.63 21.52
N THR A 64 6.20 -21.24 21.72
CA THR A 64 5.00 -21.96 21.31
C THR A 64 4.34 -21.16 20.19
N PRO A 65 4.07 -21.72 19.00
CA PRO A 65 3.17 -21.08 18.06
C PRO A 65 1.79 -21.02 18.73
N ASP A 66 1.21 -19.82 18.83
CA ASP A 66 -0.19 -19.71 19.20
C ASP A 66 -1.01 -20.28 18.04
N ASP A 67 -1.95 -21.20 18.32
CA ASP A 67 -2.90 -21.67 17.31
C ASP A 67 -4.15 -20.79 17.24
N HIS A 68 -4.20 -19.75 18.07
CA HIS A 68 -5.25 -18.76 18.17
C HIS A 68 -4.69 -17.34 18.31
N ASP A 69 -4.36 -16.68 17.18
CA ASP A 69 -4.44 -15.21 17.17
C ASP A 69 -5.60 -14.72 16.30
N HIS A 70 -6.42 -13.87 16.90
CA HIS A 70 -7.78 -13.59 16.49
C HIS A 70 -7.81 -12.47 15.46
N ALA A 71 -7.61 -12.81 14.18
CA ALA A 71 -7.88 -11.92 13.04
C ALA A 71 -7.52 -10.43 13.31
N PRO A 72 -6.30 -10.14 13.80
CA PRO A 72 -6.00 -8.91 14.54
C PRO A 72 -6.34 -7.66 13.74
N VAL A 73 -7.28 -6.87 14.27
CA VAL A 73 -7.70 -5.60 13.69
C VAL A 73 -6.73 -4.53 14.15
N PHE A 74 -5.86 -4.08 13.25
CA PHE A 74 -4.94 -2.99 13.53
C PHE A 74 -5.65 -1.66 13.24
N GLY A 75 -6.10 -1.00 14.31
CA GLY A 75 -6.94 0.20 14.25
C GLY A 75 -8.31 -0.08 13.63
N LYS A 76 -8.41 0.08 12.31
CA LYS A 76 -9.61 -0.22 11.49
C LYS A 76 -9.36 -1.25 10.39
N PHE A 77 -8.12 -1.74 10.25
CA PHE A 77 -7.74 -2.63 9.16
C PHE A 77 -7.80 -4.09 9.60
N GLN A 78 -8.65 -4.84 8.90
CA GLN A 78 -8.71 -6.29 8.97
C GLN A 78 -7.47 -6.89 8.30
N THR A 79 -6.59 -7.55 9.06
CA THR A 79 -5.33 -8.11 8.54
C THR A 79 -5.40 -9.56 8.08
N HIS A 80 -6.54 -10.22 8.26
CA HIS A 80 -6.76 -11.61 7.86
C HIS A 80 -7.92 -11.68 6.85
N ILE A 81 -7.77 -12.46 5.79
CA ILE A 81 -8.79 -12.56 4.74
C ILE A 81 -8.92 -13.98 4.18
N GLU A 82 -10.15 -14.50 4.21
CA GLU A 82 -10.51 -15.79 3.63
C GLU A 82 -10.29 -15.77 2.11
N LEU A 83 -9.77 -16.87 1.54
CA LEU A 83 -9.37 -16.89 0.13
C LEU A 83 -10.53 -16.79 -0.89
N ASP A 84 -11.78 -16.98 -0.48
CA ASP A 84 -12.96 -16.75 -1.32
C ASP A 84 -13.42 -15.28 -1.31
N GLN A 85 -12.97 -14.48 -0.33
CA GLN A 85 -13.17 -13.03 -0.26
C GLN A 85 -12.21 -12.24 -1.17
N VAL A 86 -11.26 -12.90 -1.84
CA VAL A 86 -10.34 -12.28 -2.82
C VAL A 86 -10.56 -12.78 -4.24
N ALA A 87 -10.16 -11.98 -5.24
CA ALA A 87 -10.21 -12.31 -6.66
C ALA A 87 -8.85 -12.75 -7.19
N SER A 88 -8.82 -13.50 -8.30
CA SER A 88 -7.59 -13.88 -9.02
C SER A 88 -6.51 -14.56 -8.16
N ALA A 89 -6.91 -15.24 -7.08
CA ALA A 89 -5.98 -15.88 -6.15
C ALA A 89 -5.16 -16.98 -6.84
N ARG A 90 -3.82 -16.88 -6.74
CA ARG A 90 -2.86 -17.85 -7.27
C ARG A 90 -1.73 -18.09 -6.28
N GLY A 91 -1.22 -19.32 -6.22
CA GLY A 91 -0.01 -19.62 -5.46
C GLY A 91 1.26 -19.16 -6.18
N LEU A 92 2.32 -18.88 -5.42
CA LEU A 92 3.67 -18.78 -5.95
C LEU A 92 4.20 -20.15 -6.39
N ASP A 93 4.87 -20.19 -7.53
CA ASP A 93 5.69 -21.33 -7.92
C ASP A 93 7.03 -21.30 -7.16
N ALA A 94 7.03 -21.93 -5.98
CA ALA A 94 8.19 -22.02 -5.10
C ALA A 94 9.43 -22.68 -5.75
N SER A 95 9.32 -23.33 -6.92
CA SER A 95 10.48 -23.89 -7.64
C SER A 95 11.25 -22.85 -8.46
N LYS A 96 10.63 -21.69 -8.74
CA LYS A 96 11.25 -20.57 -9.48
C LYS A 96 11.90 -19.52 -8.59
N LEU A 97 11.64 -19.57 -7.28
CA LEU A 97 12.14 -18.57 -6.33
C LEU A 97 13.62 -18.81 -6.05
N THR A 98 14.43 -17.77 -6.20
CA THR A 98 15.84 -17.80 -5.80
C THR A 98 15.96 -17.65 -4.28
N ARG A 99 17.05 -18.16 -3.73
CA ARG A 99 17.48 -17.81 -2.37
C ARG A 99 18.31 -16.55 -2.45
N GLU A 100 18.01 -15.58 -1.59
CA GLU A 100 18.80 -14.37 -1.40
C GLU A 100 20.15 -14.71 -0.76
N ASP A 101 21.25 -14.11 -1.21
CA ASP A 101 22.60 -14.35 -0.69
C ASP A 101 23.25 -13.11 -0.05
N SER A 102 22.92 -11.90 -0.50
CA SER A 102 23.37 -10.64 0.12
C SER A 102 22.31 -9.54 0.03
N PHE A 103 21.73 -9.13 1.15
CA PHE A 103 20.91 -7.91 1.18
C PHE A 103 21.73 -6.65 0.90
N ARG A 104 23.02 -6.66 1.26
CA ARG A 104 23.91 -5.51 1.05
C ARG A 104 24.13 -5.25 -0.44
N ASP A 105 24.14 -6.29 -1.27
CA ASP A 105 24.36 -6.17 -2.71
C ASP A 105 23.11 -5.66 -3.45
N ASN A 106 21.96 -5.56 -2.75
CA ASN A 106 20.75 -4.89 -3.22
C ASN A 106 20.70 -3.41 -2.83
N LEU A 107 21.48 -2.98 -1.84
CA LEU A 107 21.53 -1.58 -1.45
C LEU A 107 22.17 -0.79 -2.60
N GLY A 108 21.46 0.25 -3.03
CA GLY A 108 21.92 1.20 -4.03
C GLY A 108 23.16 1.95 -3.57
N SER A 109 23.73 2.77 -4.45
CA SER A 109 24.89 3.65 -4.16
C SER A 109 24.65 4.72 -3.10
N LYS A 110 23.38 4.96 -2.73
CA LYS A 110 22.94 5.70 -1.55
C LYS A 110 21.81 4.96 -0.80
N GLY A 111 21.58 3.69 -1.12
CA GLY A 111 20.44 2.93 -0.61
C GLY A 111 20.54 2.68 0.89
N ASP A 112 19.38 2.66 1.53
CA ASP A 112 19.21 2.65 2.98
C ASP A 112 18.73 1.31 3.52
N TYR A 113 19.14 1.02 4.76
CA TYR A 113 18.60 -0.11 5.51
C TYR A 113 17.66 0.35 6.61
N LEU A 114 16.37 0.04 6.43
CA LEU A 114 15.26 0.51 7.26
C LEU A 114 14.61 -0.67 7.96
N ASN A 115 14.76 -0.75 9.28
CA ASN A 115 14.18 -1.80 10.11
C ASN A 115 13.28 -1.17 11.19
N PRO A 116 11.97 -0.97 10.94
CA PRO A 116 11.06 -0.40 11.94
C PRO A 116 10.82 -1.32 13.15
N LYS A 117 11.16 -2.62 13.06
CA LYS A 117 10.83 -3.64 14.06
C LYS A 117 9.31 -3.71 14.31
N GLY A 118 8.87 -3.76 15.56
CA GLY A 118 7.46 -3.96 15.92
C GLY A 118 6.68 -2.65 15.98
N GLY A 119 5.36 -2.74 16.19
CA GLY A 119 4.48 -1.57 16.33
C GLY A 119 3.67 -1.24 15.07
N ASN A 120 3.10 -0.03 15.03
CA ASN A 120 2.37 0.53 13.90
C ASN A 120 3.23 1.61 13.23
N ASN A 121 4.09 1.22 12.31
CA ASN A 121 5.16 2.08 11.85
C ASN A 121 4.85 2.77 10.52
N VAL A 122 5.55 3.88 10.29
CA VAL A 122 5.66 4.49 8.96
C VAL A 122 7.12 4.47 8.53
N VAL A 123 7.37 3.96 7.33
CA VAL A 123 8.71 3.89 6.72
C VAL A 123 8.67 4.60 5.38
N ILE A 124 9.59 5.53 5.16
CA ILE A 124 9.78 6.25 3.90
C ILE A 124 11.24 6.08 3.48
N GLY A 125 11.44 5.39 2.37
CA GLY A 125 12.73 5.12 1.72
C GLY A 125 13.26 6.27 0.88
N SER A 126 14.23 5.93 0.02
CA SER A 126 15.18 6.85 -0.62
C SER A 126 14.98 6.98 -2.14
N GLY A 127 15.92 7.68 -2.79
CA GLY A 127 16.00 7.78 -4.25
C GLY A 127 16.88 6.72 -4.91
N ASP A 128 17.34 5.73 -4.14
CA ASP A 128 18.13 4.60 -4.62
C ASP A 128 17.59 3.30 -4.01
N SER A 129 18.15 2.14 -4.38
CA SER A 129 17.59 0.83 -4.04
C SER A 129 17.71 0.53 -2.54
N ASP A 130 16.58 0.40 -1.84
CA ASP A 130 16.54 0.23 -0.39
C ASP A 130 16.28 -1.23 0.05
N VAL A 131 16.62 -1.55 1.30
CA VAL A 131 16.19 -2.78 1.98
C VAL A 131 15.36 -2.44 3.22
N ILE A 132 14.09 -2.82 3.19
CA ILE A 132 13.11 -2.50 4.24
C ILE A 132 12.66 -3.80 4.94
N ARG A 133 12.88 -3.90 6.26
CA ARG A 133 12.53 -5.09 7.05
C ARG A 133 11.12 -4.99 7.65
N GLY A 134 10.12 -5.45 6.89
CA GLY A 134 8.74 -5.59 7.32
C GLY A 134 8.43 -6.88 8.10
N THR A 135 9.27 -7.26 9.08
CA THR A 135 9.16 -8.55 9.80
C THR A 135 8.79 -8.46 11.28
N GLY A 136 8.84 -7.29 11.91
CA GLY A 136 8.87 -7.16 13.37
C GLY A 136 7.54 -7.31 14.11
N ARG A 137 6.50 -7.83 13.44
CA ARG A 137 5.07 -7.83 13.81
C ARG A 137 4.41 -6.46 13.77
N GLY A 138 3.09 -6.47 13.68
CA GLY A 138 2.27 -5.26 13.66
C GLY A 138 1.92 -4.81 12.26
N PHE A 139 1.86 -3.49 12.06
CA PHE A 139 1.37 -2.89 10.81
C PHE A 139 2.30 -1.79 10.32
N ASN A 140 2.86 -1.94 9.11
CA ASN A 140 3.73 -0.93 8.52
C ASN A 140 3.02 -0.23 7.36
N THR A 141 3.05 1.10 7.31
CA THR A 141 2.83 1.86 6.07
C THR A 141 4.19 2.19 5.48
N ILE A 142 4.42 1.80 4.23
CA ILE A 142 5.73 1.89 3.57
C ILE A 142 5.58 2.66 2.27
N THR A 143 6.45 3.65 2.08
CA THR A 143 6.77 4.27 0.78
C THR A 143 8.22 3.89 0.49
N THR A 144 8.50 3.13 -0.57
CA THR A 144 9.87 2.68 -0.87
C THR A 144 10.69 3.76 -1.56
N GLY A 145 10.06 4.63 -2.35
CA GLY A 145 10.70 5.74 -3.05
C GLY A 145 11.00 5.40 -4.50
N THR A 146 12.27 5.43 -4.90
CA THR A 146 12.66 5.00 -6.25
C THR A 146 13.92 4.16 -6.24
N GLY A 147 13.83 2.92 -6.74
CA GLY A 147 15.00 2.06 -6.83
C GLY A 147 14.68 0.70 -7.42
N LYS A 148 15.21 -0.33 -6.77
CA LYS A 148 14.83 -1.74 -6.94
C LYS A 148 14.61 -2.31 -5.55
N ASP A 149 13.54 -1.85 -4.94
CA ASP A 149 13.43 -1.89 -3.50
C ASP A 149 13.07 -3.30 -3.02
N THR A 150 13.65 -3.68 -1.88
CA THR A 150 13.53 -5.02 -1.32
C THR A 150 12.82 -4.96 0.02
N VAL A 151 11.53 -5.33 0.03
CA VAL A 151 10.73 -5.40 1.26
C VAL A 151 10.74 -6.83 1.80
N ILE A 152 11.32 -7.05 2.98
CA ILE A 152 11.38 -8.37 3.63
C ILE A 152 10.05 -8.61 4.35
N LEU A 153 9.31 -9.65 3.95
CA LEU A 153 8.03 -10.02 4.54
C LEU A 153 8.20 -11.13 5.57
N GLY A 154 7.73 -10.90 6.80
CA GLY A 154 7.73 -11.87 7.90
C GLY A 154 6.32 -12.36 8.25
N LYS A 155 6.22 -13.34 9.16
CA LYS A 155 4.93 -13.71 9.77
C LYS A 155 4.36 -12.53 10.56
N GLU A 156 3.04 -12.56 10.78
CA GLU A 156 2.34 -11.70 11.76
C GLU A 156 2.59 -10.18 11.59
N THR A 157 3.05 -9.76 10.41
CA THR A 157 3.33 -8.36 10.04
C THR A 157 2.60 -8.05 8.76
N THR A 158 1.74 -7.03 8.78
CA THR A 158 1.06 -6.53 7.58
C THR A 158 1.78 -5.29 7.06
N ASN A 159 2.26 -5.37 5.81
CA ASN A 159 2.98 -4.27 5.17
C ASN A 159 2.13 -3.63 4.07
N ARG A 160 1.61 -2.43 4.30
CA ARG A 160 0.95 -1.62 3.28
C ARG A 160 1.99 -0.81 2.52
N VAL A 161 2.38 -1.25 1.34
CA VAL A 161 3.42 -0.59 0.51
C VAL A 161 2.72 0.24 -0.57
N LEU A 162 2.79 1.57 -0.47
CA LEU A 162 1.97 2.51 -1.23
C LEU A 162 2.35 2.62 -2.70
N ASP A 163 3.65 2.64 -3.00
CA ASP A 163 4.26 2.99 -4.29
C ASP A 163 4.91 1.81 -5.04
N PHE A 164 4.76 0.58 -4.53
CA PHE A 164 5.44 -0.63 -5.04
C PHE A 164 5.37 -0.77 -6.57
N ASP A 165 6.50 -0.64 -7.25
CA ASP A 165 6.61 -0.78 -8.69
C ASP A 165 6.95 -2.23 -9.05
N ALA A 166 5.94 -2.98 -9.50
CA ALA A 166 6.08 -4.38 -9.89
C ALA A 166 7.07 -4.62 -11.06
N SER A 167 7.61 -3.57 -11.71
CA SER A 167 8.68 -3.68 -12.71
C SER A 167 10.10 -3.73 -12.11
N SER A 168 10.33 -3.06 -10.98
CA SER A 168 11.64 -2.95 -10.29
C SER A 168 11.72 -3.69 -8.96
N ASP A 169 10.64 -3.65 -8.17
CA ASP A 169 10.67 -3.95 -6.74
C ASP A 169 10.32 -5.41 -6.45
N ARG A 170 10.71 -5.87 -5.26
CA ARG A 170 10.56 -7.26 -4.85
C ARG A 170 10.34 -7.46 -3.37
N PHE A 171 9.76 -8.61 -3.06
CA PHE A 171 9.62 -9.14 -1.71
C PHE A 171 10.64 -10.24 -1.44
N VAL A 172 11.15 -10.29 -0.21
CA VAL A 172 11.94 -11.42 0.27
C VAL A 172 11.19 -12.10 1.42
N ILE A 173 10.77 -13.34 1.19
CA ILE A 173 9.94 -14.10 2.14
C ILE A 173 10.82 -14.66 3.26
N SER A 174 10.52 -14.29 4.50
CA SER A 174 11.29 -14.63 5.70
C SER A 174 10.44 -15.41 6.71
N GLY A 175 10.88 -16.60 7.11
CA GLY A 175 10.19 -17.45 8.10
C GLY A 175 8.86 -18.09 7.64
N VAL A 176 8.26 -17.62 6.54
CA VAL A 176 7.04 -18.19 5.94
C VAL A 176 7.39 -19.24 4.87
N ASN A 177 6.60 -20.30 4.78
CA ASN A 177 6.76 -21.31 3.72
C ASN A 177 6.29 -20.75 2.37
N PRO A 178 7.14 -20.68 1.33
CA PRO A 178 6.76 -20.07 0.04
C PRO A 178 5.60 -20.79 -0.67
N LYS A 179 5.35 -22.07 -0.36
CA LYS A 179 4.19 -22.81 -0.91
C LYS A 179 2.86 -22.33 -0.34
N ASN A 180 2.86 -21.56 0.75
CA ASN A 180 1.67 -20.99 1.34
C ASN A 180 1.35 -19.58 0.82
N ILE A 181 2.31 -18.93 0.16
CA ILE A 181 2.12 -17.58 -0.37
C ILE A 181 1.12 -17.61 -1.52
N ILE A 182 0.05 -16.83 -1.35
CA ILE A 182 -0.96 -16.52 -2.36
C ILE A 182 -0.77 -15.06 -2.78
N ILE A 183 -0.83 -14.82 -4.09
CA ILE A 183 -1.04 -13.49 -4.67
C ILE A 183 -2.50 -13.41 -5.09
N ALA A 184 -3.20 -12.34 -4.71
CA ALA A 184 -4.59 -12.12 -5.06
C ALA A 184 -4.90 -10.63 -5.29
N GLN A 185 -6.05 -10.33 -5.87
CA GLN A 185 -6.62 -8.98 -5.95
C GLN A 185 -7.71 -8.86 -4.87
N GLY A 186 -7.86 -7.71 -4.23
CA GLY A 186 -9.01 -7.43 -3.37
C GLY A 186 -10.36 -7.48 -4.11
N LYS A 187 -11.46 -7.57 -3.36
CA LYS A 187 -12.85 -7.53 -3.87
C LYS A 187 -13.70 -6.38 -3.31
N ASN A 188 -13.24 -5.66 -2.29
CA ASN A 188 -14.02 -4.64 -1.57
C ASN A 188 -14.17 -3.37 -2.45
N PRO A 189 -15.38 -3.05 -2.96
CA PRO A 189 -15.55 -1.99 -3.94
C PRO A 189 -15.58 -0.59 -3.32
N GLY A 190 -15.34 0.44 -4.14
CA GLY A 190 -15.73 1.83 -3.83
C GLY A 190 -14.97 2.50 -2.69
N LYS A 191 -13.69 2.16 -2.47
CA LYS A 191 -12.87 2.78 -1.42
C LYS A 191 -11.47 3.10 -1.95
N GLY A 192 -11.26 4.39 -2.26
CA GLY A 192 -9.96 4.99 -2.49
C GLY A 192 -9.58 5.90 -1.32
N GLY A 193 -8.39 5.71 -0.74
CA GLY A 193 -7.94 6.53 0.38
C GLY A 193 -6.80 5.94 1.19
N LEU A 194 -6.18 6.77 2.02
CA LEU A 194 -5.43 6.30 3.19
C LEU A 194 -6.27 5.34 4.06
N ASP A 195 -7.58 5.58 4.08
CA ASP A 195 -8.55 4.82 4.87
C ASP A 195 -9.13 3.59 4.16
N GLN A 196 -8.71 3.30 2.93
CA GLN A 196 -9.22 2.13 2.20
C GLN A 196 -8.86 0.81 2.90
N PRO A 197 -9.79 -0.16 2.97
CA PRO A 197 -9.49 -1.51 3.41
C PRO A 197 -8.35 -2.13 2.61
N LEU A 198 -7.60 -3.03 3.25
CA LEU A 198 -6.49 -3.74 2.61
C LEU A 198 -6.98 -4.57 1.41
N ASP A 199 -8.19 -5.11 1.50
CA ASP A 199 -8.86 -5.90 0.48
C ASP A 199 -9.65 -5.08 -0.56
N SER A 200 -9.39 -3.77 -0.67
CA SER A 200 -9.94 -2.92 -1.74
C SER A 200 -9.69 -3.54 -3.12
N VAL A 201 -10.66 -3.45 -4.03
CA VAL A 201 -10.55 -3.89 -5.44
C VAL A 201 -9.30 -3.35 -6.15
N ASN A 202 -8.78 -2.21 -5.67
CA ASN A 202 -7.60 -1.58 -6.21
C ASN A 202 -6.30 -2.27 -5.81
N ASN A 203 -6.28 -3.01 -4.71
CA ASN A 203 -5.06 -3.50 -4.08
C ASN A 203 -4.72 -4.93 -4.54
N ALA A 204 -3.45 -5.16 -4.85
CA ALA A 204 -2.89 -6.51 -4.84
C ALA A 204 -2.54 -6.93 -3.41
N LEU A 205 -2.67 -8.21 -3.11
CA LEU A 205 -2.44 -8.80 -1.80
C LEU A 205 -1.40 -9.92 -1.90
N VAL A 206 -0.53 -10.00 -0.89
CA VAL A 206 0.35 -11.14 -0.61
C VAL A 206 -0.08 -11.74 0.72
N ILE A 207 -0.54 -13.00 0.71
CA ILE A 207 -1.23 -13.65 1.83
C ILE A 207 -0.51 -14.95 2.19
N ASP A 208 -0.31 -15.25 3.48
CA ASP A 208 0.01 -16.61 3.93
C ASP A 208 -1.29 -17.41 4.08
N LYS A 209 -1.61 -18.30 3.13
CA LYS A 209 -2.85 -19.10 3.16
C LYS A 209 -2.98 -20.07 4.34
N LYS A 210 -1.93 -20.26 5.13
CA LYS A 210 -1.95 -21.14 6.30
C LYS A 210 -2.57 -20.44 7.52
N THR A 211 -2.42 -19.12 7.60
CA THR A 211 -2.97 -18.27 8.66
C THR A 211 -4.02 -17.29 8.14
N GLU A 212 -4.17 -17.15 6.82
CA GLU A 212 -4.99 -16.14 6.14
C GLU A 212 -4.52 -14.69 6.35
N HIS A 213 -3.34 -14.51 6.95
CA HIS A 213 -2.75 -13.22 7.24
C HIS A 213 -2.22 -12.53 5.96
N ILE A 214 -2.57 -11.25 5.81
CA ILE A 214 -2.09 -10.35 4.76
C ILE A 214 -0.68 -9.89 5.14
N LEU A 215 0.33 -10.48 4.49
CA LEU A 215 1.74 -10.13 4.63
C LEU A 215 2.04 -8.77 3.98
N ALA A 216 1.42 -8.52 2.83
CA ALA A 216 1.47 -7.23 2.16
C ALA A 216 0.16 -6.86 1.46
N SER A 217 -0.18 -5.57 1.47
CA SER A 217 -1.25 -4.95 0.71
C SER A 217 -0.66 -3.83 -0.13
N LEU A 218 -0.88 -3.86 -1.44
CA LEU A 218 -0.24 -2.98 -2.42
C LEU A 218 -1.32 -2.15 -3.11
N PRO A 219 -1.63 -0.94 -2.62
CA PRO A 219 -2.55 -0.03 -3.27
C PRO A 219 -2.27 0.10 -4.76
N PHE A 220 -3.33 -0.05 -5.55
CA PHE A 220 -3.37 0.21 -7.00
C PHE A 220 -2.45 -0.66 -7.88
N VAL A 221 -1.61 -1.53 -7.31
CA VAL A 221 -0.95 -2.62 -8.02
C VAL A 221 -1.99 -3.66 -8.45
N LYS A 222 -1.85 -4.23 -9.65
CA LYS A 222 -2.66 -5.37 -10.08
C LYS A 222 -1.96 -6.68 -9.73
N ALA A 223 -2.70 -7.64 -9.21
CA ALA A 223 -2.21 -8.99 -8.89
C ALA A 223 -1.66 -9.74 -10.12
N SER A 224 -2.05 -9.34 -11.34
CA SER A 224 -1.51 -9.82 -12.61
C SER A 224 -0.08 -9.39 -12.91
N ASP A 225 0.34 -8.26 -12.35
CA ASP A 225 1.60 -7.60 -12.70
C ASP A 225 2.76 -8.16 -11.85
N LEU A 226 2.41 -8.76 -10.70
CA LEU A 226 3.29 -9.56 -9.86
C LEU A 226 3.51 -10.95 -10.48
N SER A 227 4.77 -11.35 -10.57
CA SER A 227 5.19 -12.73 -10.94
C SER A 227 6.31 -13.21 -10.02
N GLU A 228 6.76 -14.46 -10.18
CA GLU A 228 7.83 -15.02 -9.33
C GLU A 228 9.14 -14.21 -9.38
N LYS A 229 9.35 -13.35 -10.40
CA LYS A 229 10.47 -12.39 -10.46
C LYS A 229 10.49 -11.42 -9.26
N ASN A 230 9.32 -11.10 -8.70
CA ASN A 230 9.15 -10.15 -7.61
C ASN A 230 9.34 -10.81 -6.23
N PHE A 231 9.80 -12.07 -6.17
CA PHE A 231 9.88 -12.84 -4.93
C PHE A 231 11.19 -13.63 -4.84
N ALA A 232 11.86 -13.55 -3.70
CA ALA A 232 12.96 -14.43 -3.33
C ALA A 232 12.80 -14.94 -1.88
N LEU A 233 13.64 -15.88 -1.48
CA LEU A 233 13.62 -16.51 -0.16
C LEU A 233 14.75 -15.98 0.71
N ASN A 234 14.44 -15.56 1.94
CA ASN A 234 15.45 -15.09 2.87
C ASN A 234 16.45 -16.21 3.22
N SER A 235 17.67 -15.82 3.58
CA SER A 235 18.73 -16.73 4.01
C SER A 235 19.47 -16.19 5.21
N ARG A 236 20.30 -17.06 5.80
CA ARG A 236 21.21 -16.66 6.88
C ARG A 236 22.29 -15.73 6.35
N GLU A 237 22.79 -16.03 5.16
CA GLU A 237 23.86 -15.33 4.47
C GLU A 237 23.44 -13.88 4.14
N ALA A 238 22.23 -13.71 3.60
CA ALA A 238 21.67 -12.40 3.27
C ALA A 238 21.46 -11.53 4.53
N ASN A 239 20.85 -12.07 5.59
CA ASN A 239 20.73 -11.36 6.86
C ASN A 239 22.11 -10.95 7.44
N GLN A 240 23.11 -11.84 7.33
CA GLN A 240 24.46 -11.57 7.83
C GLN A 240 25.22 -10.51 7.03
N SER A 241 24.88 -10.26 5.75
CA SER A 241 25.51 -9.20 4.96
C SER A 241 25.27 -7.78 5.53
N LEU A 242 24.21 -7.60 6.34
CA LEU A 242 23.84 -6.31 6.95
C LEU A 242 24.50 -6.06 8.32
N ALA A 243 25.23 -7.05 8.87
CA ALA A 243 25.70 -6.99 10.27
C ALA A 243 26.76 -5.89 10.56
N ASN A 244 27.44 -5.37 9.53
CA ASN A 244 28.56 -4.43 9.67
C ASN A 244 28.36 -3.09 8.94
N LEU A 245 27.14 -2.75 8.52
CA LEU A 245 26.86 -1.52 7.76
C LEU A 245 27.46 -0.24 8.39
N LYS A 246 27.43 -0.14 9.72
CA LYS A 246 28.02 0.99 10.46
C LYS A 246 29.54 1.12 10.22
N GLN A 247 30.25 0.01 10.15
CA GLN A 247 31.68 -0.05 9.87
C GLN A 247 31.98 0.22 8.39
N GLU A 248 31.03 -0.05 7.50
CA GLU A 248 31.07 0.27 6.07
C GLU A 248 30.67 1.72 5.76
N GLY A 249 30.33 2.52 6.78
CA GLY A 249 30.10 3.96 6.68
C GLY A 249 28.64 4.40 6.84
N PHE A 250 27.69 3.48 7.02
CA PHE A 250 26.28 3.81 7.18
C PHE A 250 26.04 4.62 8.45
N LYS A 251 25.41 5.79 8.32
CA LYS A 251 25.00 6.62 9.44
C LYS A 251 23.90 5.88 10.20
N SER A 252 24.27 5.36 11.37
CA SER A 252 23.40 4.45 12.12
C SER A 252 22.63 5.17 13.22
N GLN A 253 21.31 5.05 13.22
CA GLN A 253 20.42 5.59 14.25
C GLN A 253 19.50 4.49 14.79
N LYS A 254 19.14 4.59 16.08
CA LYS A 254 18.22 3.64 16.71
C LYS A 254 17.47 4.24 17.89
N GLY A 255 16.27 3.74 18.14
CA GLY A 255 15.39 4.14 19.24
C GLY A 255 13.92 4.02 18.83
N ASP A 256 13.01 4.35 19.75
CA ASP A 256 11.58 4.52 19.44
C ASP A 256 11.28 5.95 18.96
N GLY A 257 10.22 6.13 18.17
CA GLY A 257 9.71 7.42 17.68
C GLY A 257 10.24 7.81 16.29
N LYS A 258 10.59 9.09 16.10
CA LYS A 258 11.02 9.63 14.80
C LYS A 258 12.53 9.45 14.58
N LEU A 259 12.91 8.68 13.56
CA LEU A 259 14.28 8.48 13.09
C LEU A 259 14.43 9.18 11.72
N THR A 260 15.31 10.19 11.64
CA THR A 260 15.53 10.97 10.41
C THR A 260 16.92 10.71 9.82
N GLY A 261 16.98 10.12 8.62
CA GLY A 261 18.20 9.78 7.90
C GLY A 261 18.95 10.95 7.26
N THR A 262 19.62 10.71 6.14
CA THR A 262 20.33 11.70 5.32
C THR A 262 20.25 11.36 3.83
N LEU A 263 20.91 12.18 2.99
CA LEU A 263 21.12 11.94 1.56
C LEU A 263 22.20 10.88 1.22
N GLY A 264 22.75 10.20 2.22
CA GLY A 264 23.68 9.09 2.02
C GLY A 264 23.21 7.90 2.83
N HIS A 265 23.98 6.81 2.78
CA HIS A 265 23.63 5.57 3.45
C HIS A 265 23.35 5.73 4.95
N ASP A 266 22.12 5.46 5.35
CA ASP A 266 21.63 5.38 6.72
C ASP A 266 21.21 3.94 7.08
N ARG A 267 21.43 3.59 8.35
CA ARG A 267 20.86 2.40 9.00
C ARG A 267 19.92 2.88 10.08
N LEU A 268 18.62 2.88 9.81
CA LEU A 268 17.59 3.29 10.76
C LEU A 268 16.93 2.04 11.36
N VAL A 269 17.07 1.86 12.68
CA VAL A 269 16.51 0.71 13.41
C VAL A 269 15.57 1.20 14.50
N GLY A 270 14.28 0.95 14.33
CA GLY A 270 13.24 1.24 15.30
C GLY A 270 13.38 0.46 16.62
N GLY A 271 12.41 0.62 17.50
CA GLY A 271 12.34 0.03 18.83
C GLY A 271 11.28 -1.06 18.91
N SER A 272 10.22 -0.78 19.64
CA SER A 272 9.05 -1.68 19.81
C SER A 272 7.71 -0.95 19.91
N GLY A 273 7.72 0.38 19.91
CA GLY A 273 6.53 1.22 19.78
C GLY A 273 6.23 1.59 18.33
N ASP A 274 5.34 2.57 18.14
CA ASP A 274 4.99 3.09 16.83
C ASP A 274 6.06 4.10 16.36
N ASP A 275 6.86 3.72 15.35
CA ASP A 275 8.02 4.48 14.87
C ASP A 275 7.79 5.14 13.50
N PHE A 276 8.51 6.24 13.25
CA PHE A 276 8.54 6.93 11.96
C PHE A 276 9.99 6.98 11.45
N LEU A 277 10.32 6.10 10.50
CA LEU A 277 11.61 6.03 9.83
C LEU A 277 11.52 6.79 8.49
N TYR A 278 12.39 7.78 8.30
CA TYR A 278 12.32 8.71 7.17
C TYR A 278 13.70 9.21 6.78
N VAL A 279 14.10 9.06 5.52
CA VAL A 279 15.45 9.43 5.04
C VAL A 279 15.73 10.94 5.04
N GLY A 280 14.70 11.78 5.18
CA GLY A 280 14.84 13.22 5.45
C GLY A 280 14.33 14.14 4.33
N ASN A 281 14.09 15.41 4.68
CA ASN A 281 13.43 16.40 3.80
C ASN A 281 14.17 16.69 2.49
N ASP A 282 15.48 16.45 2.44
CA ASP A 282 16.27 16.72 1.24
C ASP A 282 16.23 15.54 0.24
N GLY A 283 15.73 14.36 0.65
CA GLY A 283 15.69 13.11 -0.12
C GLY A 283 14.76 13.12 -1.32
N PHE A 284 13.97 14.17 -1.49
CA PHE A 284 13.10 14.38 -2.63
C PHE A 284 13.01 15.86 -2.99
N LYS A 285 12.45 16.12 -4.17
CA LYS A 285 12.04 17.43 -4.64
C LYS A 285 10.69 17.32 -5.34
N THR A 286 10.01 18.45 -5.41
CA THR A 286 8.77 18.63 -6.15
C THR A 286 9.05 19.47 -7.39
N VAL A 287 8.28 19.24 -8.46
CA VAL A 287 8.16 20.18 -9.59
C VAL A 287 6.75 20.75 -9.64
N THR A 288 6.50 21.74 -10.50
CA THR A 288 5.16 22.32 -10.66
C THR A 288 4.18 21.27 -11.20
N ALA A 289 3.23 20.85 -10.37
CA ALA A 289 2.10 20.03 -10.76
C ALA A 289 1.16 20.87 -11.64
N LYS A 290 0.59 20.26 -12.67
CA LYS A 290 -0.30 20.95 -13.62
C LYS A 290 -1.66 20.27 -13.69
N GLY A 291 -2.67 21.08 -13.98
CA GLY A 291 -4.03 20.65 -14.28
C GLY A 291 -4.55 21.28 -15.58
N THR A 292 -5.23 20.50 -16.40
CA THR A 292 -5.91 20.89 -17.64
C THR A 292 -7.26 20.18 -17.80
N GLY A 293 -8.33 20.97 -17.96
CA GLY A 293 -9.70 20.48 -17.82
C GLY A 293 -10.04 19.23 -18.63
N PRO A 294 -9.74 19.18 -19.95
CA PRO A 294 -10.17 18.07 -20.80
C PRO A 294 -9.32 16.78 -20.73
N ALA A 295 -8.12 16.79 -20.13
CA ALA A 295 -7.14 15.72 -20.32
C ALA A 295 -6.94 14.77 -19.12
N GLU A 296 -7.42 15.15 -17.93
CA GLU A 296 -7.03 14.51 -16.66
C GLU A 296 -8.19 13.90 -15.87
N PHE A 297 -9.41 14.01 -16.41
CA PHE A 297 -10.65 13.66 -15.72
C PHE A 297 -11.37 12.47 -16.42
N PRO A 298 -12.12 11.59 -15.71
CA PRO A 298 -12.82 10.46 -16.33
C PRO A 298 -13.94 10.85 -17.28
N PHE A 299 -14.57 11.97 -16.96
CA PHE A 299 -15.77 12.44 -17.62
C PHE A 299 -15.37 13.57 -18.57
N ALA A 300 -16.07 13.67 -19.70
CA ALA A 300 -15.83 14.75 -20.64
C ALA A 300 -16.01 16.10 -19.94
N ASN A 301 -14.94 16.88 -19.92
CA ASN A 301 -14.89 18.25 -19.42
C ASN A 301 -14.40 19.14 -20.56
N ASP A 302 -15.09 20.25 -20.80
CA ASP A 302 -14.81 21.25 -21.83
C ASP A 302 -14.26 22.57 -21.26
N SER A 303 -14.06 22.64 -19.94
CA SER A 303 -13.46 23.80 -19.26
C SER A 303 -12.07 24.10 -19.86
N PRO A 304 -11.82 25.35 -20.31
CA PRO A 304 -10.50 25.80 -20.75
C PRO A 304 -9.55 26.10 -19.57
N GLY A 305 -10.00 25.80 -18.34
CA GLY A 305 -9.29 26.04 -17.10
C GLY A 305 -7.93 25.35 -17.04
N THR A 306 -6.93 26.10 -16.57
CA THR A 306 -5.57 25.60 -16.31
C THR A 306 -5.17 25.91 -14.88
N THR A 307 -4.49 24.98 -14.23
CA THR A 307 -4.02 25.13 -12.85
C THR A 307 -2.56 24.73 -12.75
N GLU A 308 -1.76 25.49 -12.01
CA GLU A 308 -0.37 25.16 -11.70
C GLU A 308 -0.17 25.27 -10.19
N LEU A 309 0.26 24.17 -9.55
CA LEU A 309 0.54 24.09 -8.11
C LEU A 309 2.00 23.72 -7.88
N ASN A 310 2.69 24.52 -7.07
CA ASN A 310 3.96 24.15 -6.47
C ASN A 310 3.68 23.60 -5.07
N SER A 311 4.51 22.68 -4.60
CA SER A 311 4.41 22.08 -3.28
C SER A 311 5.78 22.03 -2.61
N GLU A 312 5.84 22.12 -1.29
CA GLU A 312 7.05 21.88 -0.48
C GLU A 312 6.61 21.08 0.75
N LEU A 313 7.13 19.86 0.93
CA LEU A 313 6.99 19.12 2.18
C LEU A 313 8.27 19.30 2.99
N LYS A 314 8.16 19.90 4.18
CA LYS A 314 9.31 20.15 5.05
C LYS A 314 8.92 20.01 6.51
N ASP A 315 9.68 19.19 7.24
CA ASP A 315 9.50 18.94 8.68
C ASP A 315 8.08 18.43 9.04
N GLY A 316 7.39 17.82 8.08
CA GLY A 316 6.02 17.33 8.19
C GLY A 316 4.94 18.33 7.74
N VAL A 317 5.33 19.56 7.39
CA VAL A 317 4.42 20.59 6.89
C VAL A 317 4.42 20.58 5.36
N LEU A 318 3.26 20.32 4.74
CA LEU A 318 3.05 20.45 3.30
C LEU A 318 2.51 21.85 2.97
N LYS A 319 3.33 22.68 2.35
CA LYS A 319 2.92 23.96 1.76
C LYS A 319 2.54 23.73 0.30
N ILE A 320 1.44 24.33 -0.15
CA ILE A 320 1.02 24.34 -1.56
C ILE A 320 0.75 25.80 -1.96
N ASN A 321 1.30 26.23 -3.09
CA ASN A 321 1.04 27.56 -3.64
C ASN A 321 0.99 27.54 -5.17
N GLY A 322 0.03 28.25 -5.74
CA GLY A 322 -0.20 28.19 -7.18
C GLY A 322 -1.23 29.18 -7.70
N ALA A 323 -1.69 28.93 -8.93
CA ALA A 323 -2.71 29.72 -9.59
C ALA A 323 -3.61 28.88 -10.48
N TYR A 324 -4.85 29.34 -10.66
CA TYR A 324 -5.79 28.87 -11.66
C TYR A 324 -6.11 30.01 -12.64
N LYS A 325 -6.37 29.68 -13.91
CA LYS A 325 -6.59 30.65 -15.00
C LYS A 325 -7.59 30.13 -16.01
N ASN A 326 -8.39 31.04 -16.56
CA ASN A 326 -9.34 30.80 -17.66
C ASN A 326 -10.38 29.70 -17.37
N PHE A 327 -10.88 29.62 -16.13
CA PHE A 327 -12.02 28.78 -15.81
C PHE A 327 -13.34 29.38 -16.32
N ASP A 328 -14.37 28.57 -16.51
CA ASP A 328 -15.67 29.07 -16.96
C ASP A 328 -16.54 29.63 -15.80
N ALA A 329 -16.10 29.49 -14.54
CA ALA A 329 -16.77 30.05 -13.36
C ALA A 329 -15.81 30.28 -12.17
N PHE A 330 -16.31 30.92 -11.10
CA PHE A 330 -15.60 31.03 -9.83
C PHE A 330 -15.49 29.68 -9.11
N PRO A 331 -14.34 29.35 -8.46
CA PRO A 331 -14.22 28.18 -7.60
C PRO A 331 -15.34 28.13 -6.55
N LEU A 332 -15.89 26.94 -6.31
CA LEU A 332 -16.96 26.74 -5.33
C LEU A 332 -16.53 27.27 -3.94
N PHE A 333 -17.41 27.99 -3.25
CA PHE A 333 -17.18 28.60 -1.93
C PHE A 333 -16.06 29.68 -1.85
N SER A 334 -15.56 30.18 -3.00
CA SER A 334 -14.46 31.17 -3.01
C SER A 334 -14.88 32.62 -2.70
N GLN A 335 -16.16 32.96 -2.67
CA GLN A 335 -16.67 34.27 -2.26
C GLN A 335 -17.27 34.26 -0.83
N GLY A 336 -17.04 33.18 -0.06
CA GLY A 336 -17.60 33.00 1.28
C GLY A 336 -19.03 32.43 1.30
N GLU A 337 -19.46 31.81 0.20
CA GLU A 337 -20.72 31.09 0.12
C GLU A 337 -20.71 29.86 1.05
N THR A 338 -21.87 29.55 1.65
CA THR A 338 -22.05 28.33 2.46
C THR A 338 -22.98 27.30 1.80
N THR A 339 -23.49 27.64 0.62
CA THR A 339 -24.42 26.87 -0.19
C THR A 339 -24.06 27.02 -1.67
N ILE A 340 -24.44 26.04 -2.49
CA ILE A 340 -24.24 26.05 -3.94
C ILE A 340 -25.17 27.09 -4.59
N ASP A 341 -24.75 27.68 -5.72
CA ASP A 341 -25.64 28.44 -6.60
C ASP A 341 -26.86 27.59 -7.02
N PRO A 342 -28.10 28.06 -6.84
CA PRO A 342 -29.30 27.35 -7.30
C PRO A 342 -29.35 27.06 -8.80
N ASN A 343 -28.56 27.76 -9.62
CA ASN A 343 -28.46 27.57 -11.06
C ASN A 343 -27.34 26.59 -11.49
N ALA A 344 -26.57 26.06 -10.54
CA ALA A 344 -25.52 25.08 -10.80
C ALA A 344 -26.08 23.85 -11.54
N LYS A 345 -25.44 23.48 -12.64
CA LYS A 345 -25.79 22.31 -13.44
C LYS A 345 -24.68 21.28 -13.37
N ILE A 346 -25.01 20.03 -13.02
CA ILE A 346 -24.06 18.93 -13.21
C ILE A 346 -24.23 18.32 -14.60
N LEU A 347 -23.15 18.25 -15.39
CA LEU A 347 -23.20 17.71 -16.76
C LEU A 347 -23.70 16.26 -16.84
N ASN A 348 -23.48 15.46 -15.78
CA ASN A 348 -23.99 14.08 -15.68
C ASN A 348 -25.44 13.98 -15.15
N GLY A 349 -26.09 15.09 -14.83
CA GLY A 349 -27.47 15.14 -14.33
C GLY A 349 -27.66 14.90 -12.82
N SER A 350 -26.58 14.77 -12.04
CA SER A 350 -26.67 14.64 -10.57
C SER A 350 -27.18 15.91 -9.88
N ASP A 351 -27.82 15.75 -8.73
CA ASP A 351 -28.19 16.88 -7.86
C ASP A 351 -26.92 17.51 -7.23
N PRO A 352 -26.65 18.82 -7.44
CA PRO A 352 -25.54 19.52 -6.81
C PRO A 352 -25.54 19.41 -5.28
N VAL A 353 -26.71 19.51 -4.65
CA VAL A 353 -26.82 19.57 -3.18
C VAL A 353 -26.44 18.24 -2.55
N SER A 354 -26.94 17.12 -3.11
CA SER A 354 -26.53 15.77 -2.76
C SER A 354 -25.02 15.58 -2.91
N LEU A 355 -24.41 16.04 -4.01
CA LEU A 355 -22.98 15.87 -4.21
C LEU A 355 -22.15 16.63 -3.17
N VAL A 356 -22.45 17.90 -2.87
CA VAL A 356 -21.71 18.63 -1.83
C VAL A 356 -21.86 17.96 -0.46
N ASN A 357 -23.05 17.51 -0.10
CA ASN A 357 -23.30 16.92 1.22
C ASN A 357 -22.72 15.52 1.39
N ASN A 358 -22.60 14.74 0.32
CA ASN A 358 -22.13 13.35 0.36
C ASN A 358 -20.67 13.16 -0.11
N PHE A 359 -20.11 14.11 -0.87
CA PHE A 359 -18.81 13.97 -1.53
C PHE A 359 -17.81 15.10 -1.24
N LEU A 360 -18.23 16.38 -1.31
CA LEU A 360 -17.30 17.51 -1.15
C LEU A 360 -17.12 17.99 0.30
N LYS A 361 -18.09 17.74 1.19
CA LYS A 361 -17.94 18.00 2.62
C LYS A 361 -17.27 16.80 3.29
N VAL A 362 -16.01 16.96 3.70
CA VAL A 362 -15.43 16.04 4.70
C VAL A 362 -16.22 16.16 6.01
N PRO A 363 -16.41 15.05 6.76
CA PRO A 363 -16.99 15.12 8.10
C PRO A 363 -16.20 16.01 9.06
N LYS A 364 -14.89 16.19 8.81
CA LYS A 364 -14.00 17.12 9.50
C LYS A 364 -12.74 17.36 8.66
N ASP A 365 -12.45 18.61 8.29
CA ASP A 365 -11.06 19.00 8.01
C ASP A 365 -10.36 19.10 9.36
N VAL A 366 -9.26 18.36 9.55
CA VAL A 366 -8.62 18.21 10.87
C VAL A 366 -8.01 19.51 11.40
N GLU A 367 -7.65 20.43 10.51
CA GLU A 367 -7.13 21.77 10.83
C GLU A 367 -8.26 22.83 10.84
N GLY A 368 -9.46 22.47 10.42
CA GLY A 368 -10.62 23.36 10.40
C GLY A 368 -10.62 24.37 9.26
N ASN A 369 -9.90 24.09 8.17
CA ASN A 369 -9.93 24.92 6.96
C ASN A 369 -11.37 25.11 6.46
N LEU A 370 -11.65 26.28 5.91
CA LEU A 370 -12.98 26.58 5.34
C LEU A 370 -13.25 25.68 4.12
N LEU A 371 -14.50 25.21 4.03
CA LEU A 371 -15.00 24.42 2.91
C LEU A 371 -14.70 25.15 1.59
N SER A 372 -14.06 24.45 0.65
CA SER A 372 -13.54 25.04 -0.59
C SER A 372 -13.75 24.12 -1.79
N GLY A 373 -14.00 24.74 -2.94
CA GLY A 373 -13.99 24.09 -4.26
C GLY A 373 -12.62 23.55 -4.67
N THR A 374 -11.56 23.90 -3.95
CA THR A 374 -10.24 23.27 -4.11
C THR A 374 -9.92 22.40 -2.90
N HIS A 375 -9.60 21.13 -3.13
CA HIS A 375 -9.32 20.18 -2.05
C HIS A 375 -8.37 19.06 -2.47
N LEU A 376 -7.60 18.60 -1.51
CA LEU A 376 -6.64 17.50 -1.63
C LEU A 376 -7.36 16.16 -1.43
N HIS A 377 -7.02 15.16 -2.24
CA HIS A 377 -7.53 13.80 -2.19
C HIS A 377 -6.37 12.80 -2.18
N PHE A 378 -6.66 11.55 -1.79
CA PHE A 378 -5.77 10.41 -2.00
C PHE A 378 -6.20 9.55 -3.21
N SER A 379 -5.34 9.43 -4.21
CA SER A 379 -5.33 8.48 -5.33
C SER A 379 -3.98 8.56 -6.06
N PRO A 380 -3.45 7.45 -6.59
CA PRO A 380 -2.26 7.44 -7.43
C PRO A 380 -2.51 8.08 -8.78
N SER A 381 -1.43 8.26 -9.53
CA SER A 381 -1.45 8.48 -10.97
C SER A 381 -1.39 7.22 -11.83
N GLY A 382 -1.80 7.37 -13.09
CA GLY A 382 -1.28 6.54 -14.19
C GLY A 382 -2.03 5.24 -14.45
N ASP A 383 -3.10 4.95 -13.71
CA ASP A 383 -3.84 3.70 -13.88
C ASP A 383 -4.86 3.75 -15.02
N SER A 384 -4.62 2.86 -15.99
CA SER A 384 -5.55 2.33 -17.00
C SER A 384 -7.01 2.08 -16.59
N ARG A 385 -7.31 1.81 -15.31
CA ARG A 385 -8.67 1.47 -14.81
C ARG A 385 -9.57 2.69 -14.64
N GLY A 386 -9.03 3.90 -14.68
CA GLY A 386 -9.78 5.14 -14.66
C GLY A 386 -10.27 5.56 -13.27
N ASN A 387 -9.67 6.64 -12.78
CA ASN A 387 -10.35 7.70 -12.02
C ASN A 387 -11.33 7.28 -10.91
N PHE A 388 -10.83 7.22 -9.69
CA PHE A 388 -11.68 7.04 -8.52
C PHE A 388 -12.50 8.31 -8.24
N ALA A 389 -13.81 8.20 -8.44
CA ALA A 389 -14.81 9.17 -7.99
C ALA A 389 -15.21 8.97 -6.52
N ASP A 390 -14.45 8.15 -5.77
CA ASP A 390 -14.62 7.83 -4.34
C ASP A 390 -13.33 8.15 -3.54
N ALA A 391 -12.47 9.03 -4.06
CA ALA A 391 -11.24 9.41 -3.38
C ALA A 391 -11.54 10.28 -2.15
N THR A 392 -11.19 9.81 -0.97
CA THR A 392 -11.39 10.54 0.29
C THR A 392 -10.73 11.93 0.22
N VAL A 393 -11.51 12.99 0.45
CA VAL A 393 -10.99 14.35 0.60
C VAL A 393 -10.23 14.44 1.94
N VAL A 394 -9.03 15.02 1.91
CA VAL A 394 -8.05 15.03 3.01
C VAL A 394 -7.92 16.41 3.67
N ARG A 395 -7.93 17.49 2.87
CA ARG A 395 -7.88 18.91 3.32
C ARG A 395 -8.50 19.84 2.28
N PHE A 396 -8.98 21.02 2.70
CA PHE A 396 -9.35 22.12 1.80
C PHE A 396 -8.20 23.08 1.52
N LEU A 397 -8.09 23.59 0.29
CA LEU A 397 -7.13 24.63 -0.08
C LEU A 397 -7.84 25.99 -0.20
N THR A 398 -7.16 27.07 0.20
CA THR A 398 -7.70 28.43 0.08
C THR A 398 -7.58 28.91 -1.37
N ASN A 399 -8.68 29.41 -1.93
CA ASN A 399 -8.70 30.11 -3.22
C ASN A 399 -8.76 31.63 -2.96
N THR A 400 -7.95 32.42 -3.67
CA THR A 400 -8.05 33.88 -3.69
C THR A 400 -8.25 34.35 -5.13
N PRO A 401 -9.51 34.64 -5.54
CA PRO A 401 -9.84 35.12 -6.88
C PRO A 401 -9.14 36.45 -7.21
N THR A 402 -8.58 36.55 -8.42
CA THR A 402 -8.10 37.81 -9.00
C THR A 402 -9.12 38.42 -9.96
N ASP A 403 -9.95 37.57 -10.56
CA ASP A 403 -11.06 37.91 -11.46
C ASP A 403 -12.08 36.75 -11.47
N ALA A 404 -13.08 36.81 -12.36
CA ALA A 404 -14.14 35.80 -12.47
C ALA A 404 -13.64 34.39 -12.85
N LYS A 405 -12.47 34.29 -13.49
CA LYS A 405 -11.98 33.09 -14.18
C LYS A 405 -10.57 32.68 -13.75
N SER A 406 -9.91 33.48 -12.90
CA SER A 406 -8.53 33.29 -12.46
C SER A 406 -8.32 33.70 -11.00
N GLY A 407 -7.28 33.14 -10.38
CA GLY A 407 -6.89 33.48 -9.02
C GLY A 407 -5.68 32.68 -8.53
N THR A 408 -5.33 32.85 -7.27
CA THR A 408 -4.27 32.09 -6.60
C THR A 408 -4.85 31.00 -5.70
N ILE A 409 -4.03 29.97 -5.44
CA ILE A 409 -4.33 28.86 -4.54
C ILE A 409 -3.23 28.82 -3.49
N SER A 410 -3.59 28.68 -2.21
CA SER A 410 -2.63 28.50 -1.12
C SER A 410 -3.14 27.55 -0.05
N ALA A 411 -2.22 26.76 0.51
CA ALA A 411 -2.44 25.93 1.69
C ALA A 411 -1.14 25.66 2.45
N GLU A 412 -1.29 25.34 3.73
CA GLU A 412 -0.22 24.90 4.60
C GLU A 412 -0.83 23.90 5.59
N PHE A 413 -0.40 22.63 5.52
CA PHE A 413 -1.01 21.53 6.24
C PHE A 413 0.03 20.81 7.11
N GLU A 414 -0.32 20.47 8.36
CA GLU A 414 0.46 19.51 9.14
C GLU A 414 0.05 18.09 8.72
N LEU A 415 0.98 17.37 8.10
CA LEU A 415 0.76 15.99 7.67
C LEU A 415 1.20 15.01 8.76
N THR A 416 0.32 14.08 9.10
CA THR A 416 0.71 12.87 9.85
C THR A 416 1.76 12.07 9.08
N PRO A 417 2.58 11.22 9.73
CA PRO A 417 3.56 10.38 9.03
C PRO A 417 2.96 9.58 7.86
N THR A 418 1.75 9.03 8.03
CA THR A 418 1.03 8.30 6.97
C THR A 418 0.62 9.19 5.79
N GLU A 419 0.26 10.45 6.03
CA GLU A 419 -0.01 11.44 4.97
C GLU A 419 1.27 11.89 4.27
N GLN A 420 2.40 11.99 4.99
CA GLN A 420 3.72 12.24 4.39
C GLN A 420 4.13 11.09 3.47
N ALA A 421 3.96 9.84 3.92
CA ALA A 421 4.20 8.64 3.12
C ALA A 421 3.35 8.63 1.84
N ALA A 422 2.06 8.95 1.93
CA ALA A 422 1.17 9.06 0.76
C ALA A 422 1.55 10.19 -0.20
N PHE A 423 1.92 11.37 0.30
CA PHE A 423 2.41 12.45 -0.57
C PHE A 423 3.66 12.00 -1.32
N LEU A 424 4.60 11.35 -0.64
CA LEU A 424 5.86 10.91 -1.24
C LEU A 424 5.73 9.69 -2.17
N ALA A 425 4.76 8.82 -1.93
CA ALA A 425 4.36 7.74 -2.85
C ALA A 425 3.77 8.25 -4.18
N GLY A 426 3.45 9.54 -4.28
CA GLY A 426 2.74 10.10 -5.42
C GLY A 426 1.23 9.83 -5.42
N ASP A 427 0.68 9.50 -4.24
CA ASP A 427 -0.70 9.05 -4.03
C ASP A 427 -1.68 10.20 -3.70
N LEU A 428 -1.28 11.47 -3.85
CA LEU A 428 -2.14 12.62 -3.62
C LEU A 428 -2.43 13.41 -4.90
N TYR A 429 -3.62 14.01 -4.99
CA TYR A 429 -3.98 14.96 -6.04
C TYR A 429 -4.91 16.04 -5.49
N ALA A 430 -4.85 17.26 -6.03
CA ALA A 430 -5.86 18.28 -5.77
C ALA A 430 -6.92 18.28 -6.88
N ASN A 431 -8.18 18.40 -6.51
CA ASN A 431 -9.24 18.83 -7.43
C ASN A 431 -9.52 20.31 -7.24
N LEU A 432 -9.87 20.98 -8.33
CA LEU A 432 -10.55 22.28 -8.35
C LEU A 432 -11.90 22.11 -9.05
N HIS A 433 -12.97 22.62 -8.44
CA HIS A 433 -14.32 22.67 -8.99
C HIS A 433 -14.85 24.10 -8.95
N THR A 434 -15.44 24.58 -10.03
CA THR A 434 -16.10 25.89 -10.09
C THR A 434 -17.62 25.73 -10.16
N ASN A 435 -18.36 26.84 -9.99
CA ASN A 435 -19.81 26.77 -9.86
C ASN A 435 -20.59 28.03 -10.26
N ILE A 436 -20.05 29.23 -10.03
CA ILE A 436 -20.79 30.49 -10.19
C ILE A 436 -20.34 31.21 -11.45
N ASP A 437 -21.30 31.54 -12.32
CA ASP A 437 -21.11 32.32 -13.54
C ASP A 437 -20.74 33.77 -13.21
N GLY A 438 -19.43 34.02 -13.08
CA GLY A 438 -18.91 35.30 -12.63
C GLY A 438 -18.95 36.42 -13.66
N ASP A 439 -18.99 36.08 -14.96
CA ASP A 439 -19.07 37.05 -16.06
C ASP A 439 -20.37 36.97 -16.89
N GLY A 440 -21.23 35.98 -16.62
CA GLY A 440 -22.58 35.87 -17.18
C GLY A 440 -22.61 35.33 -18.61
N ASP A 441 -21.59 34.59 -19.03
CA ASP A 441 -21.49 34.06 -20.40
C ASP A 441 -22.30 32.78 -20.62
N GLY A 442 -22.87 32.21 -19.55
CA GLY A 442 -23.72 31.02 -19.58
C GLY A 442 -22.96 29.70 -19.68
N ARG A 443 -21.62 29.71 -19.61
CA ARG A 443 -20.78 28.51 -19.66
C ARG A 443 -20.58 27.86 -18.29
N ALA A 444 -20.87 28.56 -17.20
CA ALA A 444 -20.76 28.01 -15.86
C ALA A 444 -21.56 26.70 -15.72
N GLY A 445 -20.83 25.64 -15.38
CA GLY A 445 -21.37 24.32 -15.16
C GLY A 445 -20.40 23.57 -14.26
N PHE A 446 -20.94 22.74 -13.38
CA PHE A 446 -20.17 21.90 -12.47
C PHE A 446 -19.99 20.53 -13.13
N PRO A 447 -18.78 20.02 -13.44
CA PRO A 447 -18.64 18.72 -14.09
C PRO A 447 -17.97 17.66 -13.21
N THR A 448 -18.18 17.67 -11.88
CA THR A 448 -17.61 16.71 -10.91
C THR A 448 -16.08 16.68 -10.79
N GLY A 449 -15.37 17.50 -11.56
CA GLY A 449 -13.96 17.82 -11.43
C GLY A 449 -13.55 18.69 -12.61
N GLU A 450 -12.93 19.84 -12.34
CA GLU A 450 -12.70 20.86 -13.35
C GLU A 450 -11.21 21.17 -13.57
N ASN A 451 -10.36 20.82 -12.61
CA ASN A 451 -8.99 20.38 -12.87
C ASN A 451 -8.55 19.32 -11.85
N ARG A 452 -7.75 18.34 -12.29
CA ARG A 452 -7.11 17.35 -11.41
C ARG A 452 -5.59 17.53 -11.44
N ILE A 453 -5.05 18.15 -10.40
CA ILE A 453 -3.64 18.42 -10.25
C ILE A 453 -2.99 17.28 -9.48
N ASN A 454 -2.38 16.33 -10.19
CA ASN A 454 -1.77 15.14 -9.59
C ASN A 454 -0.40 15.46 -8.97
N PHE A 455 -0.19 15.14 -7.69
CA PHE A 455 1.14 15.18 -7.03
C PHE A 455 1.81 13.82 -7.14
N ASN A 456 1.98 13.35 -8.37
CA ASN A 456 2.38 11.98 -8.68
C ASN A 456 3.90 11.78 -8.73
N LYS A 457 4.36 10.58 -9.10
CA LYS A 457 5.79 10.29 -9.34
C LYS A 457 6.46 11.07 -10.49
N ASP A 458 5.71 11.91 -11.22
CA ASP A 458 6.28 12.91 -12.15
C ASP A 458 6.42 14.30 -11.55
N VAL A 459 5.68 14.58 -10.47
CA VAL A 459 5.76 15.81 -9.67
C VAL A 459 6.71 15.63 -8.49
N VAL A 460 6.53 14.57 -7.70
CA VAL A 460 7.40 14.20 -6.58
C VAL A 460 8.50 13.30 -7.13
N LYS A 461 9.76 13.69 -6.91
CA LYS A 461 10.95 13.02 -7.43
C LYS A 461 11.97 12.84 -6.30
N PHE A 462 12.30 11.61 -5.95
CA PHE A 462 13.43 11.32 -5.05
C PHE A 462 14.80 11.69 -5.69
N ALA A 463 15.87 11.78 -4.89
CA ALA A 463 17.08 12.60 -5.17
C ALA A 463 18.43 11.86 -5.39
#